data_AF-Q1PYH1-F1
#
_entry.id   AF-Q1PYH1-F1
#
_cell.length_a   1.000
_cell.length_b   1.000
_cell.length_c   1.000
_cell.angle_alpha   90.00
_cell.angle_beta   90.00
_cell.angle_gamma   90.00
#
_symmetry.space_group_name_H-M   'P 1'
#
loop_
_entity.id
_entity.type
_entity.pdbx_description
1 polymer ?
#
loop_
_entity_poly.entity_id
_entity_poly.type
_entity_poly.pdbx_seq_one_letter_code
_entity_poly.pdbx_strand_id
1 'polypeptide(L)' 'MANPKRRHSNSRTRKRRTHDKLTVPVFPLDKNLEKGGRIRSKRYVCSHCKQINQPHTVCHNCGYYRGRQVISVER' A
#
# COMPACT_ATOMS: atom_id res chain seq x y z
N MET A 1 -26.94 27.49 15.77
CA MET A 1 -25.83 26.59 15.35
C MET A 1 -24.96 26.29 16.56
N ALA A 2 -24.46 25.05 16.69
CA ALA A 2 -23.56 24.70 17.79
C ALA A 2 -22.16 25.26 17.53
N ASN A 3 -21.65 26.08 18.46
CA ASN A 3 -20.33 26.70 18.35
C ASN A 3 -19.46 26.30 19.56
N PRO A 4 -18.16 26.00 19.38
CA PRO A 4 -17.29 25.65 20.49
C PRO A 4 -17.13 26.85 21.43
N LYS A 5 -17.51 26.68 22.69
CA LYS A 5 -17.45 27.74 23.72
C LYS A 5 -16.02 28.23 24.00
N ARG A 6 -15.02 27.37 23.82
CA ARG A 6 -13.59 27.67 24.04
C ARG A 6 -12.72 26.88 23.06
N ARG A 7 -11.52 27.41 22.79
CA ARG A 7 -10.48 26.69 22.03
C ARG A 7 -10.00 25.46 22.83
N HIS A 8 -9.93 24.30 22.19
CA HIS A 8 -9.33 23.12 22.80
C HIS A 8 -7.80 23.28 22.95
N SER A 9 -7.26 22.75 24.05
CA SER A 9 -5.81 22.78 24.28
C SER A 9 -5.06 21.89 23.28
N ASN A 10 -3.81 22.24 22.99
CA ASN A 10 -2.94 21.45 22.11
C ASN A 10 -2.79 20.00 22.62
N SER A 11 -2.81 19.78 23.94
CA SER A 11 -2.81 18.44 24.54
C SER A 11 -4.06 17.64 24.17
N ARG A 12 -5.27 18.22 24.24
CA ARG A 12 -6.51 17.54 23.83
C ARG A 12 -6.51 17.23 22.33
N THR A 13 -6.05 18.16 21.48
CA THR A 13 -5.95 17.92 20.03
C THR A 13 -4.98 16.79 19.71
N ARG A 14 -3.80 16.74 20.37
CA ARG A 14 -2.82 15.66 20.18
C ARG A 14 -3.35 14.31 20.64
N LYS A 15 -3.99 14.24 21.81
CA LYS A 15 -4.64 13.02 22.32
C LYS A 15 -5.76 12.52 21.40
N ARG A 16 -6.52 13.43 20.79
CA ARG A 16 -7.54 13.04 19.80
C ARG A 16 -6.93 12.42 18.54
N ARG A 17 -5.78 12.95 18.08
CA ARG A 17 -5.08 12.51 16.86
C ARG A 17 -4.16 11.28 17.05
N THR A 18 -4.14 10.63 18.22
CA THR A 18 -3.25 9.49 18.48
C THR A 18 -3.56 8.27 17.62
N HIS A 19 -4.80 8.13 17.17
CA HIS A 19 -5.26 7.03 16.34
C HIS A 19 -5.24 7.36 14.84
N ASP A 20 -5.01 8.62 14.47
CA ASP A 20 -4.97 9.12 13.08
C ASP A 20 -3.61 8.83 12.40
N LYS A 21 -3.07 7.63 12.61
CA LYS A 21 -1.80 7.19 12.01
C LYS A 21 -2.06 6.44 10.71
N LEU A 22 -1.25 6.71 9.70
CA LEU A 22 -1.33 5.99 8.43
C LEU A 22 -0.95 4.52 8.65
N THR A 23 -1.75 3.62 8.10
CA THR A 23 -1.41 2.19 8.01
C THR A 23 -0.56 1.98 6.78
N VAL A 24 0.59 1.32 6.95
CA VAL A 24 1.44 0.99 5.80
C VAL A 24 0.74 -0.06 4.93
N PRO A 25 0.68 0.14 3.60
CA PRO A 25 0.13 -0.87 2.71
C PRO A 25 1.07 -2.07 2.65
N VAL A 26 0.52 -3.26 2.40
CA VAL A 26 1.29 -4.49 2.26
C VAL A 26 1.91 -4.55 0.86
N PHE A 27 2.88 -3.69 0.57
CA PHE A 27 3.74 -3.81 -0.61
C PHE A 27 5.15 -4.18 -0.14
N PRO A 28 5.89 -5.03 -0.87
CA PRO A 28 7.30 -5.23 -0.62
C PRO A 28 8.04 -3.95 -1.05
N LEU A 29 8.12 -2.97 -0.15
CA LEU A 29 8.99 -1.81 -0.29
C LEU A 29 10.31 -2.18 0.41
N ASP A 30 11.34 -2.40 -0.39
CA ASP A 30 12.63 -2.94 0.00
C ASP A 30 13.26 -2.19 1.18
N LYS A 31 13.24 -2.80 2.38
CA LYS A 31 14.21 -2.57 3.50
C LYS A 31 14.47 -3.79 4.41
N ASN A 32 13.94 -4.97 4.09
CA ASN A 32 14.17 -6.20 4.88
C ASN A 32 14.54 -7.41 4.01
N LEU A 33 15.27 -7.18 2.91
CA LEU A 33 15.81 -8.26 2.06
C LEU A 33 17.03 -8.94 2.70
N GLU A 34 17.77 -8.25 3.58
CA GLU A 34 19.07 -8.73 4.09
C GLU A 34 19.03 -9.50 5.42
N LYS A 35 17.93 -9.45 6.17
CA LYS A 35 17.81 -10.15 7.47
C LYS A 35 16.87 -11.33 7.40
N GLY A 36 17.18 -12.33 6.56
CA GLY A 36 16.68 -13.71 6.68
C GLY A 36 15.16 -13.90 6.91
N GLY A 37 14.34 -12.91 6.57
CA GLY A 37 12.91 -12.86 6.86
C GLY A 37 12.16 -13.26 5.61
N ARG A 38 11.51 -14.42 5.64
CA ARG A 38 10.78 -15.00 4.51
C ARG A 38 9.62 -14.10 4.05
N ILE A 39 9.89 -13.12 3.18
CA ILE A 39 8.86 -12.35 2.47
C ILE A 39 9.22 -12.35 0.99
N ARG A 40 9.20 -13.54 0.37
CA ARG A 40 9.02 -13.67 -1.08
C ARG A 40 7.60 -14.17 -1.33
N SER A 41 6.61 -13.40 -0.89
CA SER A 41 5.23 -13.64 -1.27
C SER A 41 5.12 -13.42 -2.78
N LYS A 42 5.09 -14.51 -3.56
CA LYS A 42 4.93 -14.54 -5.03
C LYS A 42 3.75 -13.69 -5.53
N ARG A 43 2.78 -13.40 -4.65
CA ARG A 43 1.59 -12.60 -4.94
C ARG A 43 1.89 -11.14 -5.27
N TYR A 44 3.02 -10.60 -4.80
CA TYR A 44 3.43 -9.22 -5.08
C TYR A 44 4.27 -9.08 -6.33
N VAL A 45 4.70 -10.18 -6.95
CA VAL A 45 5.57 -10.15 -8.13
C VAL A 45 4.76 -10.62 -9.33
N CYS A 46 4.68 -9.79 -10.37
CA CYS A 46 4.02 -10.16 -11.60
C CYS A 46 4.75 -11.33 -12.27
N SER A 47 4.02 -12.39 -12.65
CA SER A 47 4.63 -13.57 -13.29
C SER A 47 5.19 -13.29 -14.70
N HIS A 48 4.72 -12.22 -15.35
CA HIS A 48 5.15 -11.86 -16.71
C HIS A 48 6.35 -10.91 -16.70
N CYS A 49 6.22 -9.73 -16.10
CA CYS A 49 7.26 -8.69 -16.11
C CYS A 49 8.15 -8.63 -14.86
N LYS A 50 7.89 -9.47 -13.84
CA LYS A 50 8.62 -9.53 -12.57
C LYS A 50 8.65 -8.24 -11.75
N GLN A 51 7.87 -7.24 -12.12
CA GLN A 51 7.70 -6.03 -11.32
C GLN A 51 6.75 -6.26 -10.14
N ILE A 52 6.84 -5.37 -9.16
CA ILE A 52 5.94 -5.33 -8.02
C ILE A 52 4.54 -4.97 -8.51
N ASN A 53 3.56 -5.77 -8.11
CA ASN A 53 2.15 -5.57 -8.42
C ASN A 53 1.33 -5.66 -7.13
N GLN A 54 0.20 -4.95 -7.09
CA GLN A 54 -0.77 -5.13 -6.02
C GLN A 54 -1.45 -6.50 -6.18
N PRO A 55 -1.52 -7.31 -5.11
CA PRO A 55 -2.13 -8.63 -5.19
C PRO A 55 -3.61 -8.51 -5.58
N HIS A 56 -4.09 -9.49 -6.35
CA HIS A 56 -5.46 -9.53 -6.88
C HIS A 56 -5.83 -8.42 -7.86
N THR A 57 -4.85 -7.69 -8.41
CA THR A 57 -5.08 -6.66 -9.44
C THR A 57 -4.30 -6.96 -10.72
N VAL A 58 -4.73 -6.38 -11.84
CA VAL A 58 -4.02 -6.46 -13.12
C VAL A 58 -2.71 -5.67 -13.02
N CYS A 59 -1.61 -6.24 -13.53
CA CYS A 59 -0.33 -5.54 -13.54
C CYS A 59 -0.41 -4.31 -14.45
N HIS A 60 -0.16 -3.12 -13.91
CA HIS A 60 -0.29 -1.86 -14.65
C HIS A 60 0.82 -1.71 -15.72
N ASN A 61 1.96 -2.38 -15.56
CA ASN A 61 3.07 -2.29 -16.51
C ASN A 61 2.94 -3.22 -17.73
N CYS A 62 2.30 -4.39 -17.59
CA CYS A 62 2.19 -5.34 -18.70
C CYS A 62 0.75 -5.73 -19.04
N GLY A 63 -0.25 -5.36 -18.24
CA GLY A 63 -1.65 -5.69 -18.50
C GLY A 63 -2.02 -7.16 -18.28
N TYR A 64 -1.11 -7.97 -17.72
CA TYR A 64 -1.35 -9.39 -17.45
C TYR A 64 -1.96 -9.63 -16.05
N TYR A 65 -2.88 -10.58 -15.98
CA TYR A 65 -3.45 -11.13 -14.74
C TYR A 65 -3.63 -12.64 -14.87
N ARG A 66 -3.13 -13.40 -13.88
CA ARG A 66 -3.18 -14.89 -13.86
C ARG A 66 -2.73 -15.55 -15.18
N GLY A 67 -1.69 -14.99 -15.82
CA GLY A 67 -1.10 -15.54 -17.04
C GLY A 67 -1.83 -15.18 -18.35
N ARG A 68 -2.90 -14.38 -18.31
CA ARG A 68 -3.60 -13.88 -19.49
C ARG A 68 -3.42 -12.36 -19.61
N GLN A 69 -3.32 -11.85 -20.83
CA GLN A 69 -3.34 -10.43 -21.09
C GLN A 69 -4.79 -9.94 -21.02
N VAL A 70 -5.07 -9.01 -20.10
CA VAL A 70 -6.40 -8.43 -19.88
C VAL A 70 -6.49 -7.03 -20.47
N ILE A 71 -5.38 -6.29 -20.42
CA ILE A 71 -5.28 -4.93 -20.96
C ILE A 71 -4.13 -4.93 -21.97
N SER A 72 -4.39 -4.43 -23.19
CA SER A 72 -3.33 -4.06 -24.12
C SER A 72 -2.71 -2.74 -23.62
N VAL A 73 -1.59 -2.85 -22.91
CA VAL A 73 -0.82 -1.68 -22.49
C VAL A 73 0.16 -1.36 -23.62
N GLU A 74 -0.11 -0.28 -24.34
CA GLU A 74 0.87 0.33 -25.24
C GLU A 74 1.95 1.00 -24.38
N ARG A 75 3.21 0.87 -24.80
CA ARG A 75 4.37 1.46 -24.14
C ARG A 75 4.96 2.57 -24.99
#